data_AF-A0AAN9C3Q9-F1
#
_entry.id   AF-A0AAN9C3Q9-F1
#
_cell.length_a   1.000
_cell.length_b   1.000
_cell.length_c   1.000
_cell.angle_alpha   90.00
_cell.angle_beta   90.00
_cell.angle_gamma   90.00
#
_symmetry.space_group_name_H-M   'P 1'
#
loop_
_entity.id
_entity.type
_entity.pdbx_description
1 polymer ?
#
loop_
_entity_poly.entity_id
_entity_poly.type
_entity_poly.pdbx_seq_one_letter_code
_entity_poly.pdbx_strand_id
1 'polypeptide(L)'
;MALAHPQSCESVHTGLDLFSVPPTQTAVQEGMFVEYHPLATLAPGAPIEFTISGATSEYLDLSNTYLHVRAKIPKADGTNLDADSHVAPVNYWLHSLFSQVDISLNDTLVTNSENTYPYRAYLEATLNYGREAKKSHLTSAMYYRDSSNHG
;
A
#
# COMPACT_ATOMS: atom_id res chain seq x y z
N MET A 1 -12.67 41.55 1.03
CA MET A 1 -11.99 40.53 1.84
C MET A 1 -10.79 41.18 2.47
N ALA A 2 -10.67 41.12 3.79
CA ALA A 2 -9.63 41.82 4.54
C ALA A 2 -8.47 40.86 4.78
N LEU A 3 -7.28 41.25 4.34
CA LEU A 3 -6.02 40.62 4.74
C LEU A 3 -5.74 41.05 6.19
N ALA A 4 -5.43 40.08 7.06
CA ALA A 4 -5.25 40.32 8.50
C ALA A 4 -4.07 41.27 8.83
N HIS A 5 -3.16 41.48 7.88
CA HIS A 5 -2.07 42.45 7.98
C HIS A 5 -1.87 43.17 6.63
N PRO A 6 -1.67 44.51 6.59
CA PRO A 6 -1.55 45.29 5.35
C PRO A 6 -0.40 44.89 4.41
N GLN A 7 0.53 44.05 4.88
CA GLN A 7 1.68 43.57 4.12
C GLN A 7 1.59 42.09 3.72
N SER A 8 0.53 41.35 4.07
CA SER A 8 0.43 39.95 3.64
C SER A 8 -0.07 39.87 2.18
N CYS A 9 0.65 39.18 1.29
CA CYS A 9 0.18 38.90 -0.07
C CYS A 9 -0.44 37.50 -0.17
N GLU A 10 -1.28 37.30 -1.18
CA GLU A 10 -1.88 36.00 -1.51
C GLU A 10 -0.78 35.03 -2.00
N SER A 11 -0.64 33.88 -1.33
CA SER A 11 0.38 32.88 -1.70
C SER A 11 -0.24 31.70 -2.46
N VAL A 12 0.40 31.30 -3.55
CA VAL A 12 0.10 30.05 -4.27
C VAL A 12 1.28 29.11 -4.01
N HIS A 13 1.06 28.13 -3.13
CA HIS A 13 1.97 27.01 -2.83
C HIS A 13 3.23 27.34 -1.99
N THR A 14 3.25 26.82 -0.76
CA THR A 14 4.32 26.92 0.26
C THR A 14 5.66 26.25 -0.11
N GLY A 15 5.77 25.65 -1.29
CA GLY A 15 6.96 24.90 -1.72
C GLY A 15 8.10 25.76 -2.28
N LEU A 16 7.86 27.05 -2.55
CA LEU A 16 8.85 27.99 -3.10
C LEU A 16 9.33 29.04 -2.09
N ASP A 17 8.81 29.02 -0.86
CA ASP A 17 9.21 29.93 0.21
C ASP A 17 10.38 29.34 1.00
N LEU A 18 11.58 29.45 0.42
CA LEU A 18 12.83 28.88 0.94
C LEU A 18 13.44 29.65 2.11
N PHE A 19 12.92 30.84 2.43
CA PHE A 19 13.56 31.76 3.39
C PHE A 19 12.68 32.09 4.60
N SER A 20 11.39 31.77 4.56
CA SER A 20 10.55 31.83 5.75
C SER A 20 10.75 30.59 6.62
N VAL A 21 10.56 30.76 7.93
CA VAL A 21 10.53 29.63 8.85
C VAL A 21 9.21 28.88 8.58
N PRO A 22 9.27 27.60 8.17
CA PRO A 22 8.06 26.86 7.88
C PRO A 22 7.21 26.74 9.16
N PRO A 23 5.87 26.85 9.04
CA PRO A 23 4.99 26.68 10.19
C PRO A 23 5.15 25.28 10.77
N THR A 24 5.14 25.19 12.11
CA THR A 24 5.21 23.89 12.80
C THR A 24 3.81 23.32 12.93
N GLN A 25 3.61 22.09 12.44
CA GLN A 25 2.36 21.36 12.65
C GLN A 25 2.27 20.93 14.12
N THR A 26 1.30 21.47 14.86
CA THR A 26 1.04 21.15 16.28
C THR A 26 -0.25 20.36 16.51
N ALA A 27 -1.02 20.08 15.46
CA ALA A 27 -2.33 19.42 15.58
C ALA A 27 -2.22 17.91 15.81
N VAL A 28 -1.21 17.25 15.21
CA VAL A 28 -0.95 15.82 15.41
C VAL A 28 -0.01 15.68 16.60
N GLN A 29 -0.52 15.15 17.70
CA GLN A 29 0.23 15.01 18.96
C GLN A 29 0.98 13.67 19.04
N GLU A 30 0.36 12.61 18.53
CA GLU A 30 0.88 11.24 18.60
C GLU A 30 0.34 10.42 17.42
N GLY A 31 1.05 9.36 17.05
CA GLY A 31 0.61 8.37 16.07
C GLY A 31 0.83 6.96 16.62
N MET A 32 -0.11 6.06 16.34
CA MET A 32 -0.05 4.65 16.78
C MET A 32 -0.45 3.72 15.65
N PHE A 33 0.04 2.48 15.70
CA PHE A 33 -0.44 1.40 14.83
C PHE A 33 -1.53 0.60 15.55
N VAL A 34 -2.64 0.38 14.85
CA VAL A 34 -3.77 -0.42 15.34
C VAL A 34 -3.95 -1.62 14.40
N GLU A 35 -4.06 -2.82 14.97
CA GLU A 35 -4.29 -4.04 14.20
C GLU A 35 -5.79 -4.28 14.01
N TYR A 36 -6.20 -4.52 12.76
CA TYR A 36 -7.56 -4.90 12.41
C TYR A 36 -7.56 -6.31 11.82
N HIS A 37 -8.52 -7.12 12.27
CA HIS A 37 -8.71 -8.47 11.75
C HIS A 37 -9.82 -8.51 10.69
N PRO A 38 -9.81 -9.51 9.78
CA PRO A 38 -10.91 -9.71 8.84
C PRO A 38 -12.25 -9.88 9.56
N LEU A 39 -13.33 -9.37 8.95
CA LEU A 39 -14.69 -9.51 9.48
C LEU A 39 -15.15 -10.97 9.56
N ALA A 40 -14.69 -11.79 8.62
CA ALA A 40 -15.07 -13.19 8.48
C ALA A 40 -13.85 -14.11 8.45
N THR A 41 -14.08 -15.39 8.73
CA THR A 41 -13.06 -16.43 8.57
C THR A 41 -12.70 -16.57 7.08
N LEU A 42 -11.41 -16.76 6.80
CA LEU A 42 -10.91 -16.94 5.45
C LEU A 42 -11.50 -18.20 4.81
N ALA A 43 -12.09 -18.04 3.63
CA ALA A 43 -12.63 -19.13 2.83
C ALA A 43 -12.09 -19.08 1.39
N PRO A 44 -11.90 -20.23 0.71
CA PRO A 44 -11.42 -20.24 -0.67
C PRO A 44 -12.35 -19.46 -1.60
N GLY A 45 -11.78 -18.48 -2.32
CA GLY A 45 -12.52 -17.65 -3.28
C GLY A 45 -13.44 -16.59 -2.65
N ALA A 46 -13.54 -16.51 -1.32
CA ALA A 46 -14.27 -15.46 -0.64
C ALA A 46 -13.40 -14.19 -0.51
N PRO A 47 -14.01 -12.98 -0.52
CA PRO A 47 -13.28 -11.75 -0.26
C PRO A 47 -12.78 -11.71 1.19
N ILE A 48 -11.66 -11.01 1.40
CA ILE A 48 -11.17 -10.67 2.74
C ILE A 48 -11.57 -9.23 3.02
N GLU A 49 -12.51 -9.05 3.94
CA GLU A 49 -13.10 -7.76 4.23
C GLU A 49 -12.62 -7.21 5.57
N PHE A 50 -12.29 -5.92 5.59
CA PHE A 50 -11.92 -5.16 6.77
C PHE A 50 -12.83 -3.95 6.87
N THR A 51 -13.26 -3.60 8.08
CA THR A 51 -13.97 -2.34 8.34
C THR A 51 -13.25 -1.58 9.44
N ILE A 52 -12.80 -0.38 9.09
CA ILE A 52 -12.12 0.54 9.99
C ILE A 52 -13.07 1.70 10.22
N SER A 53 -13.75 1.69 11.36
CA SER A 53 -14.64 2.78 11.76
C SER A 53 -13.80 4.00 12.16
N GLY A 54 -14.16 5.18 11.65
CA GLY A 54 -13.54 6.43 12.06
C GLY A 54 -13.78 6.72 13.55
N ALA A 55 -12.77 7.26 14.22
CA ALA A 55 -12.90 7.78 15.58
C ALA A 55 -12.99 9.32 15.56
N THR A 56 -13.69 9.91 16.53
CA THR A 56 -13.94 11.37 16.55
C THR A 56 -12.68 12.21 16.78
N SER A 57 -11.64 11.64 17.40
CA SER A 57 -10.41 12.31 17.78
C SER A 57 -9.16 11.84 17.03
N GLU A 58 -9.30 10.86 16.14
CA GLU A 58 -8.16 10.22 15.47
C GLU A 58 -8.36 10.25 13.97
N TYR A 59 -7.25 10.40 13.24
CA TYR A 59 -7.22 10.35 11.80
C TYR A 59 -6.52 9.07 11.35
N LEU A 60 -7.07 8.44 10.30
CA LEU A 60 -6.43 7.30 9.66
C LEU A 60 -5.38 7.78 8.66
N ASP A 61 -4.13 7.39 8.87
CA ASP A 61 -3.05 7.61 7.90
C ASP A 61 -2.99 6.46 6.89
N LEU A 62 -3.59 6.66 5.72
CA LEU A 62 -3.58 5.69 4.63
C LEU A 62 -2.18 5.42 4.08
N SER A 63 -1.23 6.36 4.23
CA SER A 63 0.15 6.16 3.75
C SER A 63 0.92 5.17 4.61
N ASN A 64 0.52 5.03 5.88
CA ASN A 64 1.07 4.09 6.85
C ASN A 64 0.07 2.98 7.21
N THR A 65 -0.74 2.55 6.24
CA THR A 65 -1.62 1.40 6.36
C THR A 65 -1.05 0.20 5.60
N TYR A 66 -0.90 -0.93 6.28
CA TYR A 66 -0.27 -2.14 5.72
C TYR A 66 -1.20 -3.34 5.84
N LEU A 67 -1.25 -4.16 4.78
CA LEU A 67 -1.86 -5.48 4.84
C LEU A 67 -0.83 -6.50 5.33
N HIS A 68 -1.12 -7.12 6.47
CA HIS A 68 -0.27 -8.18 7.02
C HIS A 68 -0.78 -9.56 6.61
N VAL A 69 0.05 -10.35 5.91
CA VAL A 69 -0.28 -11.69 5.44
C VAL A 69 0.64 -12.72 6.07
N ARG A 70 0.04 -13.74 6.70
CA ARG A 70 0.74 -14.94 7.19
C ARG A 70 0.33 -16.13 6.34
N ALA A 71 1.27 -16.65 5.54
CA ALA A 71 1.02 -17.78 4.64
C ALA A 71 1.94 -18.97 4.94
N LYS A 72 1.48 -20.17 4.57
CA LYS A 72 2.25 -21.42 4.55
C LYS A 72 2.13 -22.03 3.16
N ILE A 73 3.24 -22.51 2.60
CA ILE A 73 3.28 -23.23 1.32
C ILE A 73 3.51 -24.71 1.64
N PRO A 74 2.46 -25.55 1.67
CA PRO A 74 2.61 -27.00 1.83
C PRO A 74 2.83 -27.69 0.48
N LYS A 75 3.22 -28.96 0.52
CA LYS A 75 3.11 -29.87 -0.62
C LYS A 75 1.63 -30.16 -0.93
N ALA A 76 1.36 -30.77 -2.09
CA ALA A 76 0.00 -31.13 -2.51
C ALA A 76 -0.73 -32.06 -1.52
N ASP A 77 0.02 -32.86 -0.75
CA ASP A 77 -0.48 -33.76 0.29
C ASP A 77 -0.67 -33.09 1.67
N GLY A 78 -0.41 -31.78 1.77
CA GLY A 78 -0.52 -31.00 3.01
C GLY A 78 0.70 -31.08 3.93
N THR A 79 1.72 -31.89 3.57
CA THR A 79 2.95 -32.01 4.37
C THR A 79 3.89 -30.81 4.14
N ASN A 80 4.91 -30.70 5.00
CA ASN A 80 5.91 -29.65 4.88
C ASN A 80 6.82 -29.89 3.66
N LEU A 81 7.36 -28.81 3.11
CA LEU A 81 8.37 -28.85 2.06
C LEU A 81 9.65 -29.52 2.58
N ASP A 82 10.33 -30.27 1.72
CA ASP A 82 11.66 -30.79 2.02
C ASP A 82 12.69 -29.67 1.91
N ALA A 83 13.83 -29.80 2.60
CA ALA A 83 14.89 -28.79 2.60
C ALA A 83 15.38 -28.42 1.18
N ASP A 84 15.38 -29.39 0.26
CA ASP A 84 15.86 -29.22 -1.11
C ASP A 84 14.74 -28.86 -2.12
N SER A 85 13.55 -28.51 -1.63
CA SER A 85 12.43 -28.14 -2.50
C SER A 85 12.71 -26.78 -3.16
N HIS A 86 12.88 -26.76 -4.47
CA HIS A 86 13.00 -25.54 -5.26
C HIS A 86 11.63 -24.89 -5.47
N VAL A 87 11.10 -24.23 -4.44
CA VAL A 87 9.85 -23.47 -4.50
C VAL A 87 10.08 -22.01 -4.15
N ALA A 88 9.46 -21.12 -4.92
CA ALA A 88 9.48 -19.69 -4.66
C ALA A 88 8.09 -19.11 -4.99
N PRO A 89 7.66 -18.05 -4.30
CA PRO A 89 6.46 -17.34 -4.68
C PRO A 89 6.62 -16.68 -6.06
N VAL A 90 5.49 -16.37 -6.69
CA VAL A 90 5.47 -15.57 -7.91
C VAL A 90 6.07 -14.18 -7.65
N ASN A 91 6.67 -13.60 -8.68
CA ASN A 91 7.20 -12.24 -8.67
C ASN A 91 6.13 -11.24 -8.16
N TYR A 92 6.56 -10.27 -7.36
CA TYR A 92 5.65 -9.29 -6.75
C TYR A 92 4.50 -9.95 -5.98
N TRP A 93 4.88 -10.91 -5.13
CA TRP A 93 4.00 -11.91 -4.51
C TRP A 93 2.71 -11.35 -3.92
N LEU A 94 2.79 -10.38 -3.00
CA LEU A 94 1.62 -9.85 -2.28
C LEU A 94 0.59 -9.25 -3.24
N HIS A 95 1.02 -8.52 -4.26
CA HIS A 95 0.11 -7.95 -5.27
C HIS A 95 -0.49 -9.01 -6.18
N SER A 96 0.20 -10.14 -6.33
CA SER A 96 -0.25 -11.28 -7.15
C SER A 96 -1.21 -12.21 -6.42
N LEU A 97 -1.38 -12.07 -5.10
CA LEU A 97 -2.33 -12.87 -4.32
C LEU A 97 -3.79 -12.49 -4.55
N PHE A 98 -4.08 -11.25 -4.95
CA PHE A 98 -5.44 -10.70 -5.00
C PHE A 98 -5.82 -10.32 -6.43
N SER A 99 -6.90 -10.89 -6.97
CA SER A 99 -7.41 -10.52 -8.30
C SER A 99 -8.02 -9.12 -8.32
N GLN A 100 -8.55 -8.66 -7.19
CA GLN A 100 -9.24 -7.39 -7.02
C GLN A 100 -8.95 -6.85 -5.62
N VAL A 101 -8.73 -5.54 -5.52
CA VAL A 101 -8.54 -4.82 -4.25
C VAL A 101 -9.39 -3.56 -4.30
N ASP A 102 -10.40 -3.52 -3.45
CA ASP A 102 -11.33 -2.40 -3.37
C ASP A 102 -11.20 -1.63 -2.07
N ILE A 103 -11.24 -0.30 -2.18
CA ILE A 103 -11.20 0.61 -1.05
C ILE A 103 -12.37 1.56 -1.17
N SER A 104 -13.21 1.61 -0.14
CA SER A 104 -14.25 2.60 0.04
C SER A 104 -13.89 3.56 1.18
N LEU A 105 -14.11 4.85 0.95
CA LEU A 105 -13.96 5.90 1.96
C LEU A 105 -15.32 6.55 2.17
N ASN A 106 -15.85 6.50 3.40
CA ASN A 106 -17.20 6.99 3.73
C ASN A 106 -18.26 6.47 2.73
N ASP A 107 -18.30 5.14 2.55
CA ASP A 107 -19.21 4.44 1.63
C ASP A 107 -19.06 4.80 0.14
N THR A 108 -18.05 5.60 -0.21
CA THR A 108 -17.73 5.94 -1.60
C THR A 108 -16.55 5.10 -2.06
N LEU A 109 -16.78 4.24 -3.05
CA LEU A 109 -15.72 3.47 -3.70
C LEU A 109 -14.72 4.41 -4.39
N VAL A 110 -13.44 4.33 -4.02
CA VAL A 110 -12.36 5.16 -4.60
C VAL A 110 -11.43 4.36 -5.53
N THR A 111 -11.64 3.05 -5.63
CA THR A 111 -10.91 2.15 -6.53
C THR A 111 -11.80 1.75 -7.70
N ASN A 112 -11.17 1.35 -8.81
CA ASN A 112 -11.88 0.67 -9.87
C ASN A 112 -11.93 -0.84 -9.57
N SER A 113 -13.14 -1.38 -9.42
CA SER A 113 -13.42 -2.80 -9.14
C SER A 113 -13.24 -3.65 -10.39
N GLU A 114 -12.01 -4.07 -10.64
CA GLU A 114 -11.66 -4.97 -11.74
C GLU A 114 -10.84 -6.17 -11.25
N ASN A 115 -11.08 -7.33 -11.86
CA ASN A 115 -10.36 -8.58 -11.58
C ASN A 115 -8.94 -8.65 -12.21
N THR A 116 -8.36 -7.50 -12.55
CA THR A 116 -7.08 -7.35 -13.25
C THR A 116 -6.01 -6.69 -12.39
N TYR A 117 -6.27 -6.56 -11.08
CA TYR A 117 -5.38 -5.87 -10.14
C TYR A 117 -3.91 -6.33 -10.22
N PRO A 118 -3.58 -7.65 -10.25
CA PRO A 118 -2.19 -8.10 -10.31
C PRO A 118 -1.44 -7.52 -11.51
N TYR A 119 -2.09 -7.47 -12.66
CA TYR A 119 -1.51 -6.97 -13.90
C TYR A 119 -1.31 -5.46 -13.82
N ARG A 120 -2.30 -4.72 -13.31
CA ARG A 120 -2.19 -3.27 -13.11
C ARG A 120 -1.02 -2.94 -12.20
N ALA A 121 -0.95 -3.58 -11.03
CA ALA A 121 0.11 -3.35 -10.05
C ALA A 121 1.50 -3.68 -10.62
N TYR A 122 1.64 -4.79 -11.35
CA TYR A 122 2.89 -5.17 -11.96
C TYR A 122 3.34 -4.22 -13.07
N LEU A 123 2.42 -3.78 -13.93
CA LEU A 123 2.70 -2.82 -15.00
C LEU A 123 3.06 -1.45 -14.41
N GLU A 124 2.36 -1.00 -13.37
CA GLU A 124 2.66 0.23 -12.66
C GLU A 124 4.07 0.20 -12.04
N ALA A 125 4.41 -0.87 -11.31
CA ALA A 125 5.74 -1.10 -10.78
C ALA A 125 6.81 -1.09 -11.90
N THR A 126 6.48 -1.66 -13.06
CA THR A 126 7.40 -1.80 -14.19
C THR A 126 7.58 -0.51 -14.99
N LEU A 127 6.54 0.30 -15.16
CA LEU A 127 6.57 1.49 -16.04
C LEU A 127 6.87 2.77 -15.25
N ASN A 128 6.37 2.91 -14.04
CA ASN A 128 6.42 4.18 -13.31
C ASN A 128 7.66 4.32 -12.41
N TYR A 129 8.26 3.21 -11.97
CA TYR A 129 9.40 3.27 -11.05
C TYR A 129 10.75 3.23 -11.76
N GLY A 130 11.68 4.06 -11.29
CA GLY A 130 13.07 4.08 -11.75
C GLY A 130 13.86 2.83 -11.35
N ARG A 131 15.05 2.66 -11.93
CA ARG A 131 15.94 1.52 -11.66
C ARG A 131 16.31 1.40 -10.17
N GLU A 132 16.55 2.52 -9.50
CA GLU A 132 16.95 2.53 -8.08
C GLU A 132 15.80 2.10 -7.16
N ALA A 133 14.56 2.52 -7.45
CA ALA A 133 13.37 2.05 -6.73
C ALA A 133 13.19 0.52 -6.89
N LYS A 134 13.34 0.02 -8.12
CA LYS A 134 13.27 -1.41 -8.45
C LYS A 134 14.34 -2.28 -7.79
N LYS A 135 15.47 -1.69 -7.40
CA LYS A 135 16.57 -2.35 -6.68
C LYS A 135 16.53 -2.13 -5.16
N SER A 136 15.65 -1.27 -4.67
CA SER A 136 15.51 -0.95 -3.25
C SER A 136 14.17 -1.48 -2.74
N HIS A 137 13.22 -0.61 -2.39
CA HIS A 137 11.98 -0.98 -1.71
C HIS A 137 11.11 -1.97 -2.51
N LEU A 138 11.14 -1.94 -3.84
CA LEU A 138 10.38 -2.92 -4.65
C LEU A 138 10.96 -4.34 -4.52
N THR A 139 12.27 -4.51 -4.26
CA THR A 139 12.83 -5.84 -3.98
C THR A 139 12.32 -6.40 -2.65
N SER A 140 12.00 -5.54 -1.67
CA SER A 140 11.34 -5.95 -0.43
C SER A 140 9.92 -6.47 -0.67
N ALA A 141 9.26 -6.02 -1.74
CA ALA A 141 7.98 -6.56 -2.20
C ALA A 141 8.14 -7.79 -3.13
N MET A 142 9.36 -8.34 -3.23
CA MET A 142 9.74 -9.42 -4.14
C MET A 142 9.52 -9.11 -5.62
N TYR A 143 9.57 -7.83 -6.00
CA TYR A 143 9.63 -7.46 -7.41
C TYR A 143 11.07 -7.59 -7.93
N TYR A 144 11.24 -8.45 -8.92
CA TYR A 144 12.47 -8.60 -9.68
C TYR A 144 12.19 -8.30 -11.15
N ARG A 145 13.01 -7.42 -11.74
CA ARG A 145 12.87 -7.11 -13.16
C ARG A 145 13.20 -8.35 -13.98
N ASP A 146 12.28 -8.72 -14.85
CA ASP A 146 12.54 -9.78 -15.82
C ASP A 146 13.71 -9.39 -16.74
N SER A 147 14.63 -10.33 -16.91
CA SER A 147 15.80 -10.19 -17.77
C SER A 147 15.74 -11.31 -18.77
N SER A 148 16.07 -11.04 -20.04
CA SER A 148 15.99 -12.03 -21.13
C SER A 148 17.05 -13.14 -21.04
N ASN A 149 17.43 -13.56 -19.83
CA ASN A 149 18.27 -14.71 -19.62
C ASN A 149 17.38 -15.95 -19.63
N HIS A 150 17.09 -16.39 -20.84
CA HIS A 150 16.65 -17.75 -21.11
C HIS A 150 17.78 -18.67 -20.64
N GLY A 151 17.56 -19.37 -19.54
CA GLY A 151 18.30 -20.58 -19.18
C GLY A 151 17.64 -21.78 -19.82
#